data_AF-A0A928VQM3-F1
#
_entry.id   AF-A0A928VQM3-F1
#
_cell.length_a   1.000
_cell.length_b   1.000
_cell.length_c   1.000
_cell.angle_alpha   90.00
_cell.angle_beta   90.00
_cell.angle_gamma   90.00
#
_symmetry.space_group_name_H-M   'P 1'
#
loop_
_entity.id
_entity.type
_entity.pdbx_description
1 polymer ?
#
loop_
_entity_poly.entity_id
_entity_poly.type
_entity_poly.pdbx_seq_one_letter_code
_entity_poly.pdbx_strand_id
1 'polypeptide(L)'
;MQGIASEFLLDLWPDRFTADQPTWQNNQWFVPVILAYPVIGAIGQAGEILINDASGKVISHTPLATMQQNGLDLYSDRKDDIEAAFS
;
A
#
# COMPACT_ATOMS: atom_id res chain seq x y z
N MET A 1 -3.95 -12.45 -4.94
CA MET A 1 -2.73 -11.70 -4.62
C MET A 1 -3.07 -10.38 -3.96
N GLN A 2 -3.85 -9.51 -4.60
CA GLN A 2 -4.33 -8.27 -3.97
C GLN A 2 -5.06 -8.54 -2.64
N GLY A 3 -6.01 -9.49 -2.60
CA GLY A 3 -6.73 -9.82 -1.37
C GLY A 3 -5.85 -10.32 -0.21
N ILE A 4 -4.78 -11.06 -0.51
CA ILE A 4 -3.81 -11.53 0.51
C ILE A 4 -3.01 -10.35 1.06
N ALA A 5 -2.59 -9.43 0.19
CA ALA A 5 -1.92 -8.20 0.61
C ALA A 5 -2.85 -7.28 1.41
N SER A 6 -4.13 -7.15 1.01
CA SER A 6 -5.13 -6.39 1.74
C SER A 6 -5.36 -6.95 3.14
N GLU A 7 -5.49 -8.26 3.28
CA GLU A 7 -5.62 -8.93 4.59
C GLU A 7 -4.39 -8.68 5.47
N PHE A 8 -3.19 -8.84 4.91
CA PHE A 8 -1.94 -8.52 5.60
C PHE A 8 -1.86 -7.07 6.08
N LEU A 9 -2.33 -6.12 5.27
CA LEU A 9 -2.35 -4.71 5.64
C LEU A 9 -3.40 -4.40 6.70
N LEU A 10 -4.59 -5.02 6.64
CA LEU A 10 -5.65 -4.83 7.64
C LEU A 10 -5.20 -5.24 9.05
N ASP A 11 -4.39 -6.30 9.16
CA ASP A 11 -3.83 -6.76 10.43
C ASP A 11 -2.82 -5.77 11.04
N LEU A 12 -2.22 -4.91 10.23
CA LEU A 12 -1.14 -4.00 10.64
C LEU A 12 -1.62 -2.55 10.77
N TRP A 13 -2.29 -2.04 9.74
CA TRP A 13 -2.83 -0.68 9.66
C TRP A 13 -4.26 -0.71 9.13
N PRO A 14 -5.26 -0.56 10.00
CA PRO A 14 -6.66 -0.66 9.61
C PRO A 14 -7.15 0.52 8.76
N ASP A 15 -6.33 1.56 8.52
CA ASP A 15 -6.79 2.75 7.81
C ASP A 15 -5.76 3.30 6.79
N ARG A 16 -6.30 3.79 5.65
CA ARG A 16 -5.67 4.53 4.54
C ARG A 16 -4.62 3.83 3.66
N PHE A 17 -3.97 2.77 4.12
CA PHE A 17 -3.11 1.95 3.25
C PHE A 17 -3.91 0.81 2.63
N THR A 18 -3.73 0.59 1.33
CA THR A 18 -4.39 -0.52 0.62
C THR A 18 -3.47 -1.14 -0.42
N ALA A 19 -3.78 -2.37 -0.80
CA ALA A 19 -3.09 -3.10 -1.85
C ALA A 19 -3.62 -2.68 -3.23
N ASP A 20 -2.73 -2.30 -4.14
CA ASP A 20 -3.06 -2.00 -5.52
C ASP A 20 -2.87 -3.23 -6.43
N GLN A 21 -3.02 -3.04 -7.75
CA GLN A 21 -2.96 -4.07 -8.77
C GLN A 21 -1.63 -4.87 -8.70
N PRO A 22 -1.69 -6.19 -8.45
CA PRO A 22 -0.52 -7.05 -8.46
C PRO A 22 0.12 -7.15 -9.85
N THR A 23 1.44 -7.13 -9.89
CA THR A 23 2.24 -7.38 -11.08
C THR A 23 3.09 -8.64 -10.91
N TRP A 24 3.15 -9.48 -11.95
CA TRP A 24 3.95 -10.69 -11.96
C TRP A 24 5.34 -10.42 -12.53
N GLN A 25 6.38 -10.72 -11.76
CA GLN A 25 7.77 -10.58 -12.21
C GLN A 25 8.65 -11.62 -11.51
N ASN A 26 9.65 -12.17 -12.20
CA ASN A 26 10.66 -13.07 -11.61
C ASN A 26 10.07 -14.22 -10.77
N ASN A 27 8.98 -14.83 -11.24
CA ASN A 27 8.23 -15.87 -10.53
C ASN A 27 7.67 -15.46 -9.16
N GLN A 28 7.40 -14.17 -8.96
CA GLN A 28 6.85 -13.60 -7.74
C GLN A 28 5.76 -12.57 -8.07
N TRP A 29 4.78 -12.46 -7.17
CA TRP A 29 3.78 -11.39 -7.24
C TRP A 29 4.26 -10.19 -6.43
N PHE A 30 4.39 -9.06 -7.11
CA PHE A 30 4.64 -7.77 -6.49
C PHE A 30 3.30 -7.07 -6.33
N VAL A 31 2.94 -6.71 -5.11
CA VAL A 31 1.69 -6.01 -4.82
C VAL A 31 2.04 -4.63 -4.25
N PRO A 32 1.79 -3.54 -4.99
CA PRO A 32 2.04 -2.20 -4.48
C PRO A 32 1.15 -1.91 -3.27
N VAL A 33 1.73 -1.25 -2.27
CA VAL A 33 1.00 -0.68 -1.13
C VAL A 33 0.86 0.80 -1.38
N ILE A 34 -0.37 1.28 -1.53
CA ILE A 34 -0.68 2.67 -1.83
C ILE A 34 -1.33 3.37 -0.62
N LEU A 35 -1.06 4.66 -0.47
CA LEU A 35 -1.83 5.55 0.38
C LEU A 35 -3.04 6.03 -0.43
N ALA A 36 -4.25 5.82 0.07
CA ALA A 36 -5.47 6.23 -0.60
C ALA A 36 -6.47 6.89 0.37
N TYR A 37 -7.20 7.89 -0.14
CA TYR A 37 -8.28 8.56 0.58
C TYR A 37 -9.60 8.38 -0.18
N PRO A 38 -10.74 8.12 0.49
CA PRO A 38 -12.02 7.82 -0.18
C PRO A 38 -12.49 8.86 -1.21
N VAL A 39 -12.13 10.13 -1.06
CA VAL A 39 -12.56 11.24 -1.94
C VAL A 39 -11.55 11.52 -3.06
N ILE A 40 -10.27 11.29 -2.81
CA ILE A 40 -9.16 11.70 -3.68
C ILE A 40 -8.64 10.52 -4.50
N GLY A 41 -8.91 9.30 -4.03
CA GLY A 41 -8.36 8.06 -4.59
C GLY A 41 -6.92 7.82 -4.12
N ALA A 42 -6.14 7.16 -4.96
CA ALA A 42 -4.74 6.85 -4.69
C ALA A 42 -3.88 8.11 -4.73
N ILE A 43 -3.16 8.38 -3.65
CA ILE A 43 -2.20 9.48 -3.54
C ILE A 43 -0.85 9.08 -4.14
N GLY A 44 -0.41 7.86 -3.85
CA GLY A 44 0.84 7.31 -4.33
C GLY A 44 1.23 6.00 -3.65
N GLN A 45 2.29 5.37 -4.14
CA GLN A 45 2.83 4.13 -3.61
C GLN A 45 3.75 4.39 -2.41
N ALA A 46 3.43 3.79 -1.26
CA ALA A 46 4.22 3.87 -0.04
C ALA A 46 5.16 2.67 0.15
N GLY A 47 4.88 1.54 -0.52
CA GLY A 47 5.72 0.36 -0.45
C GLY A 47 5.23 -0.77 -1.35
N GLU A 48 5.67 -1.98 -1.04
CA GLU A 48 5.31 -3.18 -1.78
C GLU A 48 5.32 -4.42 -0.87
N ILE A 49 4.52 -5.42 -1.27
CA ILE A 49 4.45 -6.75 -0.67
C ILE A 49 4.78 -7.77 -1.75
N LEU A 50 5.73 -8.65 -1.47
CA LEU A 50 6.07 -9.77 -2.34
C LEU A 50 5.34 -11.02 -1.85
N ILE A 51 4.60 -11.66 -2.74
CA ILE A 51 3.82 -12.86 -2.47
C ILE A 51 4.36 -14.02 -3.32
N ASN A 52 4.54 -15.16 -2.66
CA ASN A 52 4.86 -16.41 -3.30
C ASN A 52 3.63 -16.96 -4.05
N ASP A 53 3.77 -17.21 -5.34
CA ASP A 53 2.67 -17.74 -6.16
C ASP A 53 2.20 -19.12 -5.70
N ALA A 54 3.14 -20.04 -5.48
CA ALA A 54 2.83 -21.43 -5.18
C ALA A 54 2.15 -21.61 -3.82
N SER A 55 2.51 -20.80 -2.82
CA SER A 55 1.98 -20.91 -1.45
C SER A 55 0.97 -19.82 -1.08
N GLY A 56 0.84 -18.76 -1.87
CA GLY A 56 0.00 -17.61 -1.54
C GLY A 56 0.44 -16.87 -0.27
N LYS A 57 1.69 -17.01 0.16
CA LYS A 57 2.21 -16.39 1.38
C LYS A 57 3.04 -15.14 1.09
N VAL A 58 2.94 -14.16 1.97
CA VAL A 58 3.86 -13.02 1.99
C VAL A 58 5.28 -13.53 2.26
N ILE A 59 6.20 -13.26 1.34
CA ILE A 59 7.63 -13.61 1.47
C ILE A 59 8.38 -12.47 2.14
N SER A 60 8.09 -11.25 1.72
CA SER A 60 8.70 -10.03 2.21
C SER A 60 7.81 -8.85 1.93
N HIS A 61 8.05 -7.74 2.62
CA HIS A 61 7.38 -6.47 2.37
C HIS A 61 8.37 -5.35 2.68
N THR A 62 8.12 -4.16 2.15
CA THR A 62 8.82 -2.94 2.60
C THR A 62 8.68 -2.82 4.13
N PRO A 63 9.74 -2.47 4.88
CA PRO A 63 9.65 -2.34 6.34
C PRO A 63 8.53 -1.38 6.76
N LEU A 64 7.79 -1.71 7.82
CA LEU A 64 6.61 -0.94 8.24
C LEU A 64 6.96 0.53 8.55
N ALA A 65 8.08 0.78 9.24
CA ALA A 65 8.55 2.13 9.51
C ALA A 65 8.85 2.91 8.22
N THR A 66 9.40 2.26 7.20
CA THR A 66 9.65 2.86 5.89
C THR A 66 8.35 3.18 5.15
N MET A 67 7.38 2.26 5.14
CA MET A 67 6.08 2.51 4.52
C MET A 67 5.31 3.64 5.23
N GLN A 68 5.41 3.73 6.56
CA GLN A 68 4.86 4.84 7.33
C GLN A 68 5.49 6.17 6.94
N GLN A 69 6.82 6.22 6.90
CA GLN A 69 7.54 7.44 6.53
C GLN A 69 7.18 7.87 5.10
N ASN A 70 7.19 6.93 4.14
CA ASN A 70 6.78 7.20 2.77
C ASN A 70 5.33 7.71 2.69
N GLY A 71 4.42 7.16 3.49
CA GLY A 71 3.04 7.63 3.58
C GLY A 71 2.93 9.06 4.14
N LEU A 72 3.74 9.41 5.13
CA LEU A 72 3.81 10.78 5.67
C LEU A 72 4.37 11.77 4.65
N ASP A 73 5.37 11.35 3.89
CA ASP A 73 5.95 12.16 2.82
C ASP A 73 4.91 12.39 1.71
N LEU A 74 4.21 11.34 1.27
CA LEU A 74 3.10 11.42 0.32
C LEU A 74 1.95 12.32 0.80
N TYR A 75 1.61 12.26 2.10
CA TYR A 75 0.62 13.14 2.69
C TYR A 75 1.09 14.60 2.66
N SER A 76 2.34 14.84 3.05
CA SER A 76 2.90 16.20 3.12
C SER A 76 2.95 16.87 1.74
N ASP A 77 3.33 16.11 0.72
CA ASP A 77 3.39 16.58 -0.68
C ASP A 77 2.01 16.90 -1.27
N ARG A 78 0.95 16.27 -0.75
CA ARG A 78 -0.44 16.41 -1.23
C ARG A 78 -1.35 17.03 -0.18
N LYS A 79 -0.79 17.66 0.84
CA LYS A 79 -1.51 18.07 2.05
C LYS A 79 -2.66 19.00 1.73
N ASP A 80 -2.42 20.01 0.90
CA ASP A 80 -3.43 21.02 0.57
C ASP A 80 -4.62 20.39 -0.19
N ASP A 81 -4.34 19.51 -1.16
CA ASP A 81 -5.38 18.76 -1.90
C ASP A 81 -6.19 17.84 -0.96
N ILE A 82 -5.50 17.22 0.01
CA ILE A 82 -6.11 16.33 0.99
C ILE A 82 -7.00 17.10 1.95
N GLU A 83 -6.48 18.15 2.58
CA GLU A 83 -7.23 18.94 3.56
C GLU A 83 -8.41 19.67 2.92
N ALA A 84 -8.28 20.12 1.66
CA ALA A 84 -9.39 20.72 0.92
C ALA A 84 -10.53 19.72 0.63
N ALA A 85 -10.24 18.44 0.42
CA ALA A 85 -11.25 17.42 0.14
C ALA A 85 -12.08 17.00 1.38
N PHE A 86 -11.62 17.35 2.58
CA PHE A 86 -12.28 17.02 3.87
C PHE A 86 -12.70 18.26 4.69
N SER A 87 -12.54 19.46 4.14
CA SER A 87 -13.02 20.73 4.72
C SER A 87 -14.42 21.08 4.24
#